data_AF-A0A6S7IB04-F1
#
_entry.id   AF-A0A6S7IB04-F1
#
_cell.length_a   1.000
_cell.length_b   1.000
_cell.length_c   1.000
_cell.angle_alpha   90.00
_cell.angle_beta   90.00
_cell.angle_gamma   90.00
#
_symmetry.space_group_name_H-M   'P 1'
#
loop_
_entity.id
_entity.type
_entity.pdbx_description
1 polymer ?
#
loop_
_entity_poly.entity_id
_entity_poly.type
_entity_poly.pdbx_seq_one_letter_code
_entity_poly.pdbx_strand_id
1 'polypeptide(L)'
;MAQLTLESARGKMKFKKFLHIHKHRLDVKPLASFEVAKEMKCTASCTKSEECFSFNVKKLTANSFLCELLNTSKYIDAENLTQDNSFSHYYLQDPCVPNPCVTGNCKSDKKAEFICQNCPAKITGKRCDVCAGPNHNFALGKPTEQSSIYVIGAYGSFPSSLAVDGNTGDAYKSAENKPQCSMTHGDLKAWWRVDFGETIPVARMAITNRGDCCWSRLRDVELR
;
A
#
# COMPACT_ATOMS: atom_id res chain seq x y z
N MET A 1 6.75 -7.98 9.16
CA MET A 1 6.81 -8.51 10.54
C MET A 1 7.02 -10.00 10.46
N ALA A 2 8.16 -10.51 10.96
CA ALA A 2 8.44 -11.94 10.99
C ALA A 2 7.64 -12.57 12.14
N GLN A 3 6.71 -13.46 11.81
CA GLN A 3 5.96 -14.22 12.80
C GLN A 3 6.80 -15.44 13.21
N LEU A 4 7.44 -15.36 14.38
CA LEU A 4 8.12 -16.49 15.01
C LEU A 4 7.06 -17.56 15.31
N THR A 5 7.08 -18.64 14.53
CA THR A 5 6.22 -19.81 14.73
C THR A 5 7.09 -20.85 15.42
N LEU A 6 6.95 -20.98 16.75
CA LEU A 6 7.57 -22.08 17.49
C LEU A 6 6.62 -23.28 17.43
N GLU A 7 7.03 -24.32 16.72
CA GLU A 7 6.29 -25.58 16.64
C GLU A 7 6.55 -26.39 17.91
N SER A 8 5.47 -26.66 18.67
CA SER A 8 5.49 -27.54 19.84
C SER A 8 4.63 -28.77 19.56
N ALA A 9 5.00 -29.92 20.12
CA ALA A 9 4.28 -31.19 20.03
C ALA A 9 2.82 -31.16 20.56
N ARG A 10 2.35 -30.02 21.08
CA ARG A 10 0.96 -29.78 21.54
C ARG A 10 0.12 -28.91 20.60
N GLY A 11 0.57 -28.71 19.36
CA GLY A 11 -0.13 -27.90 18.35
C GLY A 11 0.41 -26.47 18.23
N LYS A 12 0.02 -25.77 17.16
CA LYS A 12 0.47 -24.40 16.84
C LYS A 12 -0.07 -23.40 17.87
N MET A 13 0.75 -23.01 18.85
CA MET A 13 0.44 -21.88 19.74
C MET A 13 0.61 -20.56 18.98
N LYS A 14 -0.50 -19.88 18.67
CA LYS A 14 -0.48 -18.52 18.14
C LYS A 14 -0.29 -17.52 19.29
N PHE A 15 0.86 -16.87 19.36
CA PHE A 15 1.07 -15.74 20.27
C PHE A 15 0.38 -14.50 19.71
N LYS A 16 -0.73 -14.10 20.34
CA LYS A 16 -1.39 -12.80 20.10
C LYS A 16 -0.70 -11.73 20.95
N LYS A 17 -0.13 -10.69 20.33
CA LYS A 17 0.45 -9.54 21.05
C LYS A 17 -0.63 -8.47 21.23
N PHE A 18 -1.09 -8.29 22.46
CA PHE A 18 -2.00 -7.21 22.81
C PHE A 18 -1.22 -5.94 23.12
N LEU A 19 -1.71 -4.82 22.62
CA LEU A 19 -1.34 -3.47 23.05
C LEU A 19 -2.36 -2.99 24.07
N HIS A 20 -2.05 -1.94 24.82
CA HIS A 20 -2.97 -1.43 25.83
C HIS A 20 -2.99 0.09 25.90
N ILE A 21 -4.14 0.62 26.34
CA ILE A 21 -4.34 2.02 26.69
C ILE A 21 -4.68 2.07 28.17
N HIS A 22 -3.83 2.73 28.95
CA HIS A 22 -4.07 2.94 30.37
C HIS A 22 -5.18 3.97 30.59
N LYS A 23 -5.91 3.81 31.70
CA LYS A 23 -6.98 4.72 32.14
C LYS A 23 -8.11 4.88 31.11
N HIS A 24 -8.41 3.80 30.40
CA HIS A 24 -9.46 3.75 29.40
C HIS A 24 -10.22 2.43 29.49
N ARG A 25 -11.50 2.49 29.15
CA ARG A 25 -12.40 1.34 29.06
C ARG A 25 -13.16 1.44 27.76
N LEU A 26 -13.25 0.32 27.04
CA LEU A 26 -14.20 0.22 25.92
C LEU A 26 -15.55 -0.16 26.53
N ASP A 27 -16.48 0.80 26.60
CA ASP A 27 -17.77 0.67 27.29
C ASP A 27 -18.82 0.03 26.38
N VAL A 28 -18.66 -1.27 26.18
CA VAL A 28 -19.57 -2.11 25.41
C VAL A 28 -19.92 -3.35 26.22
N LYS A 29 -21.03 -4.01 25.89
CA LYS A 29 -21.46 -5.22 26.59
C LYS A 29 -20.39 -6.33 26.47
N PRO A 30 -19.83 -6.82 27.58
CA PRO A 30 -18.82 -7.87 27.51
C PRO A 30 -19.40 -9.21 27.06
N LEU A 31 -18.61 -9.98 26.30
CA LEU A 31 -18.85 -11.41 26.04
C LEU A 31 -18.84 -12.21 27.35
N ALA A 32 -17.91 -11.87 28.23
CA ALA A 32 -17.76 -12.47 29.54
C ALA A 32 -17.09 -11.49 30.50
N SER A 33 -17.47 -11.56 31.77
CA SER A 33 -16.84 -10.81 32.86
C SER A 33 -16.53 -11.75 34.02
N PHE A 34 -15.28 -11.77 34.48
CA PHE A 34 -14.82 -12.69 35.53
C PHE A 34 -13.56 -12.17 36.24
N GLU A 35 -13.33 -12.64 37.46
CA GLU A 35 -12.13 -12.31 38.24
C GLU A 35 -11.00 -13.33 38.02
N VAL A 36 -9.77 -12.84 38.04
CA VAL A 36 -8.55 -13.65 37.94
C VAL A 36 -7.48 -13.19 38.93
N ALA A 37 -6.65 -14.12 39.39
CA ALA A 37 -5.57 -13.81 40.33
C ALA A 37 -4.41 -12.99 39.71
N LYS A 38 -4.23 -13.03 38.39
CA LYS A 38 -3.16 -12.34 37.66
C LYS A 38 -3.68 -11.80 36.34
N GLU A 39 -3.29 -10.57 36.01
CA GLU A 39 -3.63 -9.88 34.75
C GLU A 39 -3.41 -10.73 33.49
N MET A 40 -2.28 -11.44 33.41
CA MET A 40 -1.96 -12.31 32.26
C MET A 40 -3.00 -13.42 31.99
N LYS A 41 -3.85 -13.75 32.98
CA LYS A 41 -4.95 -14.69 32.79
C LYS A 41 -6.07 -14.09 31.94
N CYS A 42 -6.30 -12.77 31.96
CA CYS A 42 -7.23 -12.11 31.04
C CYS A 42 -6.79 -12.34 29.58
N THR A 43 -5.50 -12.12 29.30
CA THR A 43 -4.91 -12.34 27.96
C THR A 43 -5.04 -13.80 27.51
N ALA A 44 -4.75 -14.75 28.40
CA ALA A 44 -4.89 -16.17 28.10
C ALA A 44 -6.34 -16.56 27.80
N SER A 45 -7.31 -16.04 28.56
CA SER A 45 -8.73 -16.27 28.32
C SER A 45 -9.18 -15.67 26.99
N CYS A 46 -8.75 -14.45 26.65
CA CYS A 46 -9.05 -13.85 25.34
C CYS A 46 -8.42 -14.64 24.18
N THR A 47 -7.18 -15.10 24.34
CA THR A 47 -6.48 -15.87 23.29
C THR A 47 -7.15 -17.22 23.01
N LYS A 48 -7.82 -17.80 24.00
CA LYS A 48 -8.58 -19.06 23.87
C LYS A 48 -9.96 -18.87 23.25
N SER A 49 -10.49 -17.64 23.20
CA SER A 49 -11.78 -17.34 22.59
C SER A 49 -11.57 -16.82 21.17
N GLU A 50 -12.22 -17.46 20.18
CA GLU A 50 -12.18 -17.00 18.79
C GLU A 50 -12.96 -15.69 18.60
N GLU A 51 -13.94 -15.43 19.45
CA GLU A 51 -14.76 -14.21 19.43
C GLU A 51 -14.09 -13.03 20.13
N CYS A 52 -13.03 -13.25 20.91
CA CYS A 52 -12.39 -12.16 21.66
C CYS A 52 -11.38 -11.38 20.79
N PHE A 53 -11.67 -10.10 20.59
CA PHE A 53 -10.80 -9.16 19.86
C PHE A 53 -10.06 -8.19 20.79
N SER A 54 -10.66 -7.84 21.93
CA SER A 54 -10.06 -6.98 22.95
C SER A 54 -10.61 -7.33 24.34
N PHE A 55 -10.05 -6.74 25.39
CA PHE A 55 -10.55 -6.91 26.75
C PHE A 55 -10.23 -5.71 27.63
N ASN A 56 -11.09 -5.42 28.61
CA ASN A 56 -10.78 -4.47 29.67
C ASN A 56 -10.22 -5.21 30.89
N VAL A 57 -9.30 -4.58 31.61
CA VAL A 57 -8.79 -5.06 32.90
C VAL A 57 -8.94 -3.99 33.95
N LYS A 58 -9.55 -4.32 35.09
CA LYS A 58 -9.57 -3.49 36.30
C LYS A 58 -8.88 -4.22 37.44
N LYS A 59 -7.94 -3.56 38.09
CA LYS A 59 -7.32 -4.09 39.32
C LYS A 59 -8.30 -3.91 40.47
N LEU A 60 -8.65 -5.00 41.15
CA LEU A 60 -9.53 -5.00 42.32
C LEU A 60 -8.70 -4.94 43.61
N THR A 61 -7.71 -5.83 43.71
CA THR A 61 -6.78 -5.89 44.86
C THR A 61 -5.35 -6.10 44.36
N ALA A 62 -4.39 -6.32 45.27
CA ALA A 62 -3.01 -6.66 44.88
C ALA A 62 -2.94 -7.94 44.02
N ASN A 63 -3.85 -8.89 44.24
CA ASN A 63 -3.85 -10.23 43.64
C ASN A 63 -5.21 -10.60 43.02
N SER A 64 -6.07 -9.64 42.70
CA SER A 64 -7.32 -9.88 41.96
C SER A 64 -7.56 -8.80 40.91
N PHE A 65 -7.95 -9.24 39.72
CA PHE A 65 -8.24 -8.42 38.55
C PHE A 65 -9.58 -8.85 37.95
N LEU A 66 -10.42 -7.88 37.60
CA LEU A 66 -11.61 -8.10 36.78
C LEU A 66 -11.22 -8.04 35.31
N CYS A 67 -11.56 -9.08 34.55
CA CYS A 67 -11.42 -9.12 33.09
C CYS A 67 -12.80 -8.99 32.44
N GLU A 68 -12.93 -8.11 31.44
CA GLU A 68 -14.10 -8.04 30.56
C GLU A 68 -13.66 -8.40 29.13
N LEU A 69 -14.04 -9.57 28.61
CA LEU A 69 -13.71 -9.99 27.24
C LEU A 69 -14.69 -9.37 26.25
N LEU A 70 -14.20 -8.85 25.13
CA LEU A 70 -14.99 -8.09 24.17
C LEU A 70 -14.87 -8.68 22.75
N ASN A 71 -15.96 -8.71 22.00
CA ASN A 71 -16.02 -9.12 20.59
C ASN A 71 -15.79 -7.97 19.60
N THR A 72 -15.27 -6.86 20.08
CA THR A 72 -14.96 -5.68 19.29
C THR A 72 -13.64 -5.09 19.75
N SER A 73 -13.20 -3.98 19.19
CA SER A 73 -12.00 -3.26 19.58
C SER A 73 -12.18 -1.75 19.42
N LYS A 74 -11.22 -0.98 19.94
CA LYS A 74 -11.16 0.47 19.74
C LYS A 74 -11.15 0.94 18.26
N TYR A 75 -10.87 0.05 17.30
CA TYR A 75 -10.88 0.40 15.88
C TYR A 75 -12.27 0.34 15.26
N ILE A 76 -13.18 -0.42 15.88
CA ILE A 76 -14.57 -0.61 15.43
C ILE A 76 -15.50 0.29 16.26
N ASP A 77 -15.33 0.29 17.58
CA ASP A 77 -16.18 1.03 18.54
C ASP A 77 -15.44 2.20 19.18
N ALA A 78 -14.74 2.99 18.37
CA ALA A 78 -13.89 4.10 18.85
C ALA A 78 -14.66 5.11 19.72
N GLU A 79 -15.93 5.37 19.40
CA GLU A 79 -16.79 6.30 20.13
C GLU A 79 -17.12 5.83 21.56
N ASN A 80 -17.08 4.52 21.80
CA ASN A 80 -17.35 3.93 23.11
C ASN A 80 -16.07 3.75 23.95
N LEU A 81 -14.90 4.14 23.42
CA LEU A 81 -13.66 4.13 24.19
C LEU A 81 -13.61 5.36 25.08
N THR A 82 -13.99 5.18 26.35
CA THR A 82 -14.07 6.28 27.32
C THR A 82 -12.87 6.29 28.25
N GLN A 83 -12.57 7.46 28.79
CA GLN A 83 -11.58 7.61 29.85
C GLN A 83 -12.14 7.04 31.16
N ASP A 84 -11.44 6.08 31.76
CA ASP A 84 -11.79 5.48 33.04
C ASP A 84 -10.51 5.14 33.80
N ASN A 85 -10.27 5.85 34.91
CA ASN A 85 -9.05 5.72 35.71
C ASN A 85 -8.87 4.33 36.36
N SER A 86 -9.92 3.50 36.39
CA SER A 86 -9.90 2.17 37.01
C SER A 86 -9.52 1.06 36.04
N PHE A 87 -9.65 1.30 34.72
CA PHE A 87 -9.48 0.29 33.69
C PHE A 87 -8.27 0.56 32.80
N SER A 88 -7.70 -0.54 32.29
CA SER A 88 -6.82 -0.52 31.13
C SER A 88 -7.45 -1.36 30.04
N HIS A 89 -7.55 -0.80 28.83
CA HIS A 89 -8.12 -1.48 27.67
C HIS A 89 -7.01 -2.12 26.84
N TYR A 90 -7.09 -3.43 26.60
CA TYR A 90 -6.13 -4.23 25.85
C TYR A 90 -6.75 -4.66 24.52
N TYR A 91 -6.03 -4.45 23.42
CA TYR A 91 -6.55 -4.67 22.08
C TYR A 91 -5.47 -5.24 21.15
N LEU A 92 -5.90 -5.93 20.10
CA LEU A 92 -5.01 -6.34 19.01
C LEU A 92 -4.81 -5.17 18.05
N GLN A 93 -3.58 -4.94 17.60
CA GLN A 93 -3.34 -3.98 16.51
C GLN A 93 -4.09 -4.47 15.26
N ASP A 94 -4.99 -3.64 14.75
CA ASP A 94 -5.68 -3.94 13.49
C ASP A 94 -4.66 -3.81 12.34
N PRO A 95 -4.43 -4.87 11.54
CA PRO A 95 -3.51 -4.82 10.41
C PRO A 95 -3.96 -3.84 9.31
N CYS A 96 -5.21 -3.37 9.34
CA CYS A 96 -5.76 -2.33 8.47
C CYS A 96 -5.53 -0.90 8.98
N VAL A 97 -4.82 -0.69 10.09
CA VAL A 97 -4.57 0.64 10.65
C VAL A 97 -3.06 0.88 10.90
N PRO A 98 -2.41 1.82 10.18
CA PRO A 98 -2.95 2.60 9.06
C PRO A 98 -3.25 1.71 7.84
N ASN A 99 -4.16 2.15 6.96
CA ASN A 99 -4.60 1.34 5.81
C ASN A 99 -3.39 0.92 4.94
N PRO A 100 -3.06 -0.39 4.87
CA PRO A 100 -1.91 -0.87 4.14
C PRO A 100 -2.17 -0.94 2.62
N CYS A 101 -3.43 -0.91 2.18
CA CYS A 101 -3.80 -0.97 0.77
C CYS A 101 -3.48 0.35 0.08
N VAL A 102 -2.78 0.28 -1.05
CA VAL A 102 -2.50 1.47 -1.88
C VAL A 102 -3.78 1.91 -2.58
N THR A 103 -4.51 0.92 -3.12
CA THR A 103 -5.85 1.09 -3.68
C THR A 103 -6.77 0.00 -3.12
N GLY A 104 -8.08 0.24 -3.10
CA GLY A 104 -9.06 -0.71 -2.60
C GLY A 104 -9.29 -0.67 -1.08
N ASN A 105 -10.14 -1.58 -0.62
CA ASN A 105 -10.64 -1.62 0.76
C ASN A 105 -9.85 -2.63 1.59
N CYS A 106 -9.38 -2.23 2.76
CA CYS A 106 -8.71 -3.16 3.67
C CYS A 106 -9.71 -3.94 4.52
N LYS A 107 -9.46 -5.24 4.67
CA LYS A 107 -10.17 -6.12 5.59
C LYS A 107 -9.18 -7.00 6.36
N SER A 108 -9.29 -7.05 7.69
CA SER A 108 -8.56 -8.04 8.48
C SER A 108 -9.16 -9.44 8.32
N ASP A 109 -8.33 -10.45 8.16
CA ASP A 109 -8.71 -11.86 8.09
C ASP A 109 -8.75 -12.50 9.49
N LYS A 110 -9.17 -13.77 9.55
CA LYS A 110 -9.25 -14.55 10.80
C LYS A 110 -7.87 -14.84 11.44
N LYS A 111 -6.76 -14.56 10.75
CA LYS A 111 -5.39 -14.71 11.24
C LYS A 111 -4.77 -13.39 11.69
N ALA A 112 -5.54 -12.30 11.70
CA ALA A 112 -5.03 -10.94 11.93
C ALA A 112 -4.02 -10.48 10.87
N GLU A 113 -4.17 -10.96 9.63
CA GLU A 113 -3.52 -10.41 8.45
C GLU A 113 -4.49 -9.49 7.70
N PHE A 114 -3.97 -8.46 7.01
CA PHE A 114 -4.79 -7.65 6.12
C PHE A 114 -4.95 -8.32 4.76
N ILE A 115 -6.12 -8.12 4.16
CA ILE A 115 -6.44 -8.44 2.78
C ILE A 115 -6.99 -7.16 2.13
N CYS A 116 -6.38 -6.75 1.03
CA CYS A 116 -6.93 -5.69 0.20
C CYS A 116 -7.95 -6.28 -0.76
N GLN A 117 -9.19 -5.81 -0.64
CA GLN A 117 -10.34 -6.22 -1.44
C GLN A 117 -10.66 -5.14 -2.48
N ASN A 118 -11.30 -5.54 -3.57
CA ASN A 118 -11.71 -4.64 -4.66
C ASN A 118 -10.51 -3.87 -5.26
N CYS A 119 -9.39 -4.55 -5.50
CA CYS A 119 -8.31 -3.94 -6.29
C CYS A 119 -8.88 -3.50 -7.65
N PRO A 120 -8.50 -2.31 -8.16
CA PRO A 120 -8.89 -1.87 -9.50
C PRO A 120 -8.52 -2.90 -10.58
N ALA A 121 -9.24 -2.87 -11.70
CA ALA A 121 -8.95 -3.76 -12.82
C ALA A 121 -7.48 -3.62 -13.26
N LYS A 122 -6.81 -4.74 -13.51
CA LYS A 122 -5.36 -4.81 -13.84
C LYS A 122 -4.43 -4.41 -12.68
N ILE A 123 -4.92 -4.33 -11.44
CA ILE A 123 -4.10 -4.21 -10.23
C ILE A 123 -4.31 -5.46 -9.35
N THR A 124 -3.21 -6.05 -8.89
CA THR A 124 -3.13 -7.21 -8.00
C THR A 124 -2.05 -6.96 -6.94
N GLY A 125 -1.56 -8.01 -6.29
CA GLY A 125 -0.62 -7.92 -5.18
C GLY A 125 -1.31 -7.83 -3.83
N LYS A 126 -0.56 -8.12 -2.75
CA LYS A 126 -1.10 -8.14 -1.38
C LYS A 126 -1.66 -6.78 -0.97
N ARG A 127 -1.14 -5.68 -1.53
CA ARG A 127 -1.52 -4.30 -1.21
C ARG A 127 -2.29 -3.59 -2.33
N CYS A 128 -2.75 -4.32 -3.36
CA CYS A 128 -3.23 -3.75 -4.62
C CYS A 128 -2.22 -2.75 -5.22
N ASP A 129 -0.98 -3.21 -5.38
CA ASP A 129 0.20 -2.43 -5.75
C ASP A 129 0.96 -3.03 -6.95
N VAL A 130 0.49 -4.14 -7.50
CA VAL A 130 1.15 -4.83 -8.63
C VAL A 130 0.26 -4.72 -9.86
N CYS A 131 0.76 -4.19 -10.98
CA CYS A 131 0.00 -4.21 -12.22
C CYS A 131 -0.09 -5.65 -12.76
N ALA A 132 -1.30 -6.21 -12.85
CA ALA A 132 -1.55 -7.50 -13.48
C ALA A 132 -1.88 -7.33 -14.97
N GLY A 133 -0.90 -7.65 -15.80
CA GLY A 133 -1.05 -7.74 -17.24
C GLY A 133 0.30 -7.82 -17.94
N PRO A 134 0.41 -8.49 -19.10
CA PRO A 134 1.66 -8.56 -19.85
C PRO A 134 2.01 -7.15 -20.34
N ASN A 135 3.19 -6.63 -19.99
CA ASN A 135 3.88 -5.46 -20.57
C ASN A 135 2.94 -4.43 -21.27
N HIS A 136 1.85 -4.04 -20.62
CA HIS A 136 0.86 -3.21 -21.29
C HIS A 136 1.39 -1.79 -21.26
N ASN A 137 1.82 -1.29 -22.43
CA ASN A 137 2.31 0.06 -22.56
C ASN A 137 1.12 1.02 -22.50
N PHE A 138 0.78 1.49 -21.30
CA PHE A 138 -0.28 2.47 -21.09
C PHE A 138 -0.04 3.80 -21.82
N ALA A 139 1.20 4.09 -22.21
CA ALA A 139 1.55 5.30 -22.95
C ALA A 139 1.28 5.18 -24.45
N LEU A 140 1.18 3.96 -25.01
CA LEU A 140 1.03 3.72 -26.44
C LEU A 140 -0.16 4.53 -27.02
N GLY A 141 0.14 5.42 -27.97
CA GLY A 141 -0.84 6.25 -28.66
C GLY A 141 -1.52 7.31 -27.79
N LYS A 142 -1.07 7.55 -26.56
CA LYS A 142 -1.63 8.59 -25.69
C LYS A 142 -1.24 10.00 -26.16
N PRO A 143 -2.06 11.02 -25.83
CA PRO A 143 -1.68 12.41 -26.03
C PRO A 143 -0.35 12.75 -25.32
N THR A 144 0.50 13.49 -26.00
CA THR A 144 1.82 13.86 -25.49
C THR A 144 2.17 15.29 -25.84
N GLU A 145 2.98 15.91 -25.01
CA GLU A 145 3.49 17.26 -25.18
C GLU A 145 4.99 17.31 -24.89
N GLN A 146 5.68 18.31 -25.42
CA GLN A 146 7.08 18.57 -25.12
C GLN A 146 7.35 20.07 -25.13
N SER A 147 8.44 20.50 -24.49
CA SER A 147 8.80 21.90 -24.31
C SER A 147 8.89 22.69 -25.62
N SER A 148 9.38 22.06 -26.68
CA SER A 148 9.46 22.62 -28.03
C SER A 148 9.55 21.50 -29.07
N ILE A 149 9.18 21.76 -30.32
CA ILE A 149 9.26 20.77 -31.40
C ILE A 149 10.37 21.16 -32.36
N TYR A 150 11.40 20.32 -32.48
CA TYR A 150 12.47 20.54 -33.46
C TYR A 150 12.02 20.11 -34.86
N VAL A 151 12.40 20.90 -35.87
CA VAL A 151 12.12 20.61 -37.28
C VAL A 151 13.43 20.64 -38.04
N ILE A 152 13.74 19.56 -38.77
CA ILE A 152 14.88 19.52 -39.69
C ILE A 152 14.32 19.49 -41.10
N GLY A 153 14.66 20.49 -41.93
CA GLY A 153 14.05 20.69 -43.25
C GLY A 153 13.86 19.39 -44.06
N ALA A 154 14.93 18.64 -44.32
CA ALA A 154 14.88 17.41 -45.13
C ALA A 154 14.22 16.20 -44.44
N TYR A 155 14.02 16.24 -43.11
CA TYR A 155 13.55 15.10 -42.32
C TYR A 155 12.18 15.36 -41.66
N GLY A 156 11.67 16.59 -41.69
CA GLY A 156 10.39 16.95 -41.10
C GLY A 156 10.46 17.27 -39.61
N SER A 157 9.30 17.17 -38.97
CA SER A 157 9.06 17.53 -37.57
C SER A 157 9.29 16.33 -36.63
N PHE A 158 9.80 16.59 -35.43
CA PHE A 158 10.08 15.57 -34.41
C PHE A 158 9.14 15.73 -33.19
N PRO A 159 7.84 15.43 -33.36
CA PRO A 159 6.84 15.65 -32.32
C PRO A 159 6.99 14.69 -31.13
N SER A 160 6.37 15.07 -30.02
CA SER A 160 6.32 14.29 -28.77
C SER A 160 5.71 12.90 -28.97
N SER A 161 4.78 12.74 -29.91
CA SER A 161 4.06 11.49 -30.16
C SER A 161 4.95 10.34 -30.63
N LEU A 162 6.14 10.62 -31.19
CA LEU A 162 7.10 9.59 -31.58
C LEU A 162 7.63 8.78 -30.40
N ALA A 163 7.58 9.31 -29.17
CA ALA A 163 8.02 8.57 -27.98
C ALA A 163 6.99 7.52 -27.51
N VAL A 164 5.79 7.49 -28.11
CA VAL A 164 4.68 6.60 -27.73
C VAL A 164 3.99 5.95 -28.93
N ASP A 165 4.64 5.89 -30.09
CA ASP A 165 4.09 5.30 -31.31
C ASP A 165 4.27 3.76 -31.39
N GLY A 166 5.00 3.18 -30.43
CA GLY A 166 5.29 1.74 -30.36
C GLY A 166 6.57 1.32 -31.09
N ASN A 167 7.26 2.26 -31.74
CA ASN A 167 8.55 2.04 -32.35
C ASN A 167 9.67 2.25 -31.34
N THR A 168 10.57 1.26 -31.20
CA THR A 168 11.70 1.32 -30.28
C THR A 168 13.04 1.52 -30.99
N GLY A 169 13.03 1.94 -32.25
CA GLY A 169 14.24 2.35 -32.96
C GLY A 169 14.97 3.48 -32.23
N ASP A 170 16.29 3.40 -32.17
CA ASP A 170 17.14 4.33 -31.41
C ASP A 170 17.87 5.34 -32.31
N ALA A 171 17.77 5.22 -33.63
CA ALA A 171 18.25 6.26 -34.54
C ALA A 171 17.22 7.40 -34.64
N TYR A 172 17.66 8.66 -34.70
CA TYR A 172 16.71 9.79 -34.85
C TYR A 172 15.84 9.73 -36.12
N LYS A 173 16.30 9.04 -37.16
CA LYS A 173 15.58 8.85 -38.41
C LYS A 173 15.71 7.42 -38.94
N SER A 174 14.75 6.99 -39.74
CA SER A 174 14.76 5.71 -40.45
C SER A 174 15.64 5.76 -41.71
N ALA A 175 15.84 4.60 -42.34
CA ALA A 175 16.54 4.50 -43.63
C ALA A 175 15.86 5.33 -44.75
N GLU A 176 14.54 5.49 -44.65
CA GLU A 176 13.72 6.32 -45.56
C GLU A 176 13.67 7.79 -45.15
N ASN A 177 14.56 8.24 -44.26
CA ASN A 177 14.66 9.61 -43.75
C ASN A 177 13.42 10.10 -42.97
N LYS A 178 12.64 9.21 -42.36
CA LYS A 178 11.51 9.58 -41.51
C LYS A 178 11.94 9.74 -40.05
N PRO A 179 11.43 10.73 -39.29
CA PRO A 179 11.67 10.87 -37.86
C PRO A 179 11.27 9.61 -37.09
N GLN A 180 12.03 9.25 -36.05
CA GLN A 180 11.77 8.07 -35.20
C GLN A 180 11.81 8.41 -33.71
N CYS A 181 12.49 9.50 -33.32
CA CYS A 181 12.55 9.96 -31.94
C CYS A 181 11.85 11.31 -31.79
N SER A 182 11.30 11.60 -30.62
CA SER A 182 10.94 12.98 -30.27
C SER A 182 12.21 13.83 -30.10
N MET A 183 12.11 15.13 -30.38
CA MET A 183 13.25 16.04 -30.22
C MET A 183 12.81 17.47 -29.94
N THR A 184 13.35 18.04 -28.87
CA THR A 184 13.23 19.46 -28.52
C THR A 184 14.38 20.26 -29.12
N HIS A 185 14.29 21.58 -29.02
CA HIS A 185 15.43 22.47 -29.20
C HIS A 185 16.44 22.31 -28.03
N GLY A 186 17.50 23.13 -28.03
CA GLY A 186 18.46 23.24 -26.93
C GLY A 186 17.90 23.96 -25.71
N ASP A 187 16.73 23.54 -25.23
CA ASP A 187 16.01 24.18 -24.12
C ASP A 187 16.75 23.92 -22.79
N LEU A 188 16.88 24.94 -21.95
CA LEU A 188 17.57 24.84 -20.65
C LEU A 188 16.93 23.85 -19.66
N LYS A 189 15.64 23.58 -19.82
CA LYS A 189 14.84 22.62 -19.04
C LYS A 189 13.87 21.89 -19.95
N ALA A 190 14.42 21.25 -20.98
CA ALA A 190 13.63 20.45 -21.91
C ALA A 190 12.77 19.43 -21.13
N TRP A 191 11.50 19.32 -21.52
CA TRP A 191 10.58 18.39 -20.90
C TRP A 191 9.73 17.70 -21.96
N TRP A 192 9.27 16.50 -21.61
CA TRP A 192 8.30 15.72 -22.36
C TRP A 192 7.28 15.17 -21.38
N ARG A 193 6.02 15.09 -21.81
CA ARG A 193 4.89 14.67 -20.98
C ARG A 193 3.97 13.76 -21.79
N VAL A 194 3.44 12.74 -21.13
CA VAL A 194 2.28 11.95 -21.59
C VAL A 194 1.08 12.25 -20.71
N ASP A 195 -0.08 12.42 -21.33
CA ASP A 195 -1.36 12.48 -20.63
C ASP A 195 -2.08 11.14 -20.76
N PHE A 196 -2.20 10.43 -19.63
CA PHE A 196 -2.91 9.16 -19.59
C PHE A 196 -4.44 9.32 -19.60
N GLY A 197 -4.94 10.52 -19.29
CA GLY A 197 -6.37 10.85 -19.12
C GLY A 197 -6.98 10.38 -17.80
N GLU A 198 -6.25 9.58 -17.03
CA GLU A 198 -6.65 9.05 -15.73
C GLU A 198 -5.41 8.79 -14.86
N THR A 199 -5.61 8.63 -13.56
CA THR A 199 -4.53 8.20 -12.65
C THR A 199 -4.23 6.73 -12.91
N ILE A 200 -3.06 6.45 -13.50
CA ILE A 200 -2.61 5.07 -13.74
C ILE A 200 -1.54 4.64 -12.73
N PRO A 201 -1.57 3.38 -12.26
CA PRO A 201 -0.48 2.79 -11.50
C PRO A 201 0.72 2.53 -12.42
N VAL A 202 1.87 3.15 -12.13
CA VAL A 202 3.12 2.95 -12.89
C VAL A 202 4.00 1.92 -12.17
N ALA A 203 4.10 0.71 -12.72
CA ALA A 203 4.96 -0.35 -12.17
C ALA A 203 6.38 -0.36 -12.76
N ARG A 204 6.48 -0.07 -14.06
CA ARG A 204 7.75 0.02 -14.79
C ARG A 204 7.64 1.12 -15.83
N MET A 205 8.72 1.87 -15.97
CA MET A 205 8.93 2.79 -17.08
C MET A 205 10.16 2.34 -17.86
N ALA A 206 10.09 2.39 -19.19
CA ALA A 206 11.20 2.11 -20.07
C ALA A 206 11.39 3.32 -20.98
N ILE A 207 12.61 3.85 -21.01
CA ILE A 207 13.00 4.97 -21.87
C ILE A 207 14.06 4.45 -22.83
N THR A 208 13.82 4.58 -24.13
CA THR A 208 14.81 4.30 -25.17
C THR A 208 15.51 5.60 -25.51
N ASN A 209 16.82 5.67 -25.25
CA ASN A 209 17.64 6.81 -25.62
C ASN A 209 18.04 6.73 -27.11
N ARG A 210 18.39 7.86 -27.71
CA ARG A 210 18.97 7.92 -29.05
C ARG A 210 20.34 7.23 -29.08
N GLY A 211 20.52 6.28 -29.98
CA GLY A 211 21.71 5.43 -30.11
C GLY A 211 22.69 5.86 -31.21
N ASP A 212 22.24 6.50 -32.29
CA ASP A 212 23.10 6.83 -33.44
C ASP A 212 24.08 7.99 -33.17
N CYS A 213 23.76 8.89 -32.25
CA CYS A 213 24.67 9.89 -31.71
C CYS A 213 24.08 10.47 -30.42
N CYS A 214 24.84 11.35 -29.77
CA CYS A 214 24.27 12.37 -28.89
C CYS A 214 23.52 11.80 -27.67
N TRP A 215 23.76 10.53 -27.35
CA TRP A 215 23.19 9.78 -26.22
C TRP A 215 23.40 10.52 -24.89
N SER A 216 24.48 11.29 -24.79
CA SER A 216 24.84 12.09 -23.61
C SER A 216 23.90 13.28 -23.34
N ARG A 217 22.97 13.60 -24.25
CA ARG A 217 21.95 14.64 -24.02
C ARG A 217 20.87 14.19 -23.04
N LEU A 218 20.58 12.89 -22.99
CA LEU A 218 19.65 12.31 -22.03
C LEU A 218 20.41 11.84 -20.78
N ARG A 219 20.87 12.81 -19.98
CA ARG A 219 21.48 12.58 -18.67
C ARG A 219 20.68 13.36 -17.62
N ASP A 220 20.77 12.93 -16.37
CA ASP A 220 20.15 13.61 -15.22
C ASP A 220 18.62 13.81 -15.37
N VAL A 221 17.94 12.80 -15.92
CA VAL A 221 16.49 12.82 -16.14
C VAL A 221 15.76 12.76 -14.80
N GLU A 222 14.91 13.75 -14.55
CA GLU A 222 13.95 13.76 -13.45
C GLU A 222 12.61 13.20 -13.90
N LEU A 223 12.01 12.33 -13.08
CA LEU A 223 10.65 11.84 -13.25
C LEU A 223 9.75 12.50 -12.22
N ARG A 224 8.58 12.97 -12.66
CA ARG A 224 7.64 13.75 -11.85
C ARG A 224 6.25 13.16 -11.91
#